data_AF-A0A172Z1C9-F1
#
_entry.id   AF-A0A172Z1C9-F1
#
_cell.length_a   1.000
_cell.length_b   1.000
_cell.length_c   1.000
_cell.angle_alpha   90.00
_cell.angle_beta   90.00
_cell.angle_gamma   90.00
#
_symmetry.space_group_name_H-M   'P 1'
#
loop_
_entity.id
_entity.type
_entity.pdbx_description
1 polymer ?
#
loop_
_entity_poly.entity_id
_entity_poly.type
_entity_poly.pdbx_seq_one_letter_code
_entity_poly.pdbx_strand_id
1 'polypeptide(L)'
;MPDSSRRPATGKPPVATLSIHGDVLEKAVPQWLVDATPARRLALKETAAVLPDWYKNASPEQRKTVNASVKASAVAQVQLHKTMSTFQDVDAFAKPLLPKALKEQFQVEIDVDKTLLCPRRPLQVSTIEITVDGIGAVFLEDVEAVKFRQLRHGWS
;
A
#
# COMPACT_ATOMS: atom_id res chain seq x y z
N MET A 1 -25.74 -16.79 2.86
CA MET A 1 -25.94 -15.33 2.96
C MET A 1 -25.09 -14.84 4.11
N PRO A 2 -23.96 -14.15 3.92
CA PRO A 2 -23.32 -13.49 5.03
C PRO A 2 -23.98 -12.14 5.28
N ASP A 3 -24.42 -11.98 6.52
CA ASP A 3 -24.95 -10.79 7.15
C ASP A 3 -23.96 -9.63 7.06
N SER A 4 -24.39 -8.53 6.41
CA SER A 4 -23.64 -7.27 6.37
C SER A 4 -23.89 -6.53 7.68
N SER A 5 -23.24 -6.98 8.75
CA SER A 5 -23.15 -6.25 10.00
C SER A 5 -22.42 -4.91 9.77
N ARG A 6 -23.22 -3.86 9.61
CA ARG A 6 -22.81 -2.46 9.55
C ARG A 6 -22.10 -2.10 10.86
N ARG A 7 -20.78 -1.88 10.82
CA ARG A 7 -20.06 -1.33 12.00
C ARG A 7 -20.69 0.00 12.39
N PRO A 8 -20.95 0.26 13.69
CA PRO A 8 -21.41 1.57 14.13
C PRO A 8 -20.26 2.58 13.98
N ALA A 9 -20.50 3.66 13.25
CA ALA A 9 -19.61 4.81 13.22
C ALA A 9 -19.69 5.50 14.60
N THR A 10 -18.62 5.41 15.39
CA THR A 10 -18.53 5.96 16.76
C THR A 10 -18.29 7.48 16.80
N GLY A 11 -18.86 8.23 15.84
CA GLY A 11 -18.72 9.68 15.74
C GLY A 11 -20.07 10.38 15.72
N LYS A 12 -20.14 11.59 16.29
CA LYS A 12 -21.31 12.47 16.16
C LYS A 12 -21.64 12.62 14.66
N PRO A 13 -22.91 12.44 14.24
CA PRO A 13 -23.27 12.53 12.84
C PRO A 13 -22.90 13.91 12.28
N PRO A 14 -22.50 14.00 11.00
CA PRO A 14 -22.22 15.27 10.36
C PRO A 14 -23.43 16.19 10.46
N VAL A 15 -23.21 17.50 10.63
CA VAL A 15 -24.30 18.50 10.70
C VAL A 15 -25.23 18.40 9.47
N ALA A 16 -24.70 18.02 8.31
CA ALA A 16 -25.46 17.82 7.08
C ALA A 16 -26.55 16.73 7.20
N THR A 17 -26.37 15.73 8.06
CA THR A 17 -27.39 14.69 8.33
C THR A 17 -28.61 15.25 9.07
N LEU A 18 -28.44 16.35 9.81
CA LEU A 18 -29.54 17.03 10.52
C LEU A 18 -30.36 17.96 9.60
N SER A 19 -29.94 18.12 8.34
CA SER A 19 -30.69 18.87 7.34
C SER A 19 -31.95 18.11 6.90
N ILE A 20 -32.95 18.84 6.40
CA ILE A 20 -34.08 18.25 5.67
C ILE A 20 -33.63 17.39 4.47
N HIS A 21 -32.40 17.57 3.99
CA HIS A 21 -31.81 16.78 2.91
C HIS A 21 -30.96 15.61 3.40
N GLY A 22 -30.90 15.33 4.71
CA GLY A 22 -30.05 14.29 5.31
C GLY A 22 -30.24 12.93 4.64
N ASP A 23 -31.48 12.46 4.52
CA ASP A 23 -31.82 11.18 3.88
C ASP A 23 -31.34 11.09 2.42
N VAL A 24 -31.43 12.19 1.68
CA VAL A 24 -31.00 12.26 0.28
C VAL A 24 -29.49 12.18 0.19
N LEU A 25 -28.79 12.92 1.05
CA LEU A 25 -27.33 12.93 1.11
C LEU A 25 -26.79 11.57 1.50
N GLU A 26 -27.37 10.91 2.51
CA GLU A 26 -26.94 9.58 2.94
C GLU A 26 -27.11 8.54 1.82
N LYS A 27 -28.22 8.58 1.08
CA LYS A 27 -28.46 7.68 -0.05
C LYS A 27 -27.59 7.98 -1.28
N ALA A 28 -27.13 9.22 -1.41
CA ALA A 28 -26.26 9.64 -2.52
C ALA A 28 -24.81 9.16 -2.35
N VAL A 29 -24.38 8.81 -1.12
CA VAL A 29 -23.03 8.31 -0.88
C VAL A 29 -22.89 6.90 -1.49
N PRO A 30 -21.98 6.70 -2.46
CA PRO A 30 -21.80 5.40 -3.06
C PRO A 30 -21.10 4.44 -2.10
N GLN A 31 -21.52 3.17 -2.09
CA GLN A 31 -20.98 2.16 -1.16
C GLN A 31 -19.46 2.00 -1.24
N TRP A 32 -18.86 2.08 -2.43
CA TRP A 32 -17.40 2.00 -2.59
C TRP A 32 -16.66 3.09 -1.80
N LEU A 33 -17.28 4.26 -1.57
CA LEU A 33 -16.67 5.34 -0.80
C LEU A 33 -16.79 5.10 0.71
N VAL A 34 -17.87 4.45 1.14
CA VAL A 34 -18.04 3.99 2.53
C VAL A 34 -16.97 2.93 2.86
N ASP A 35 -16.78 1.98 1.95
CA ASP A 35 -15.85 0.86 2.10
C ASP A 35 -14.38 1.24 1.83
N ALA A 36 -14.14 2.44 1.29
CA ALA A 36 -12.79 2.94 1.02
C ALA A 36 -11.95 3.06 2.31
N THR A 37 -10.64 3.05 2.17
CA THR A 37 -9.73 3.20 3.31
C THR A 37 -9.77 4.63 3.86
N PRO A 38 -9.41 4.85 5.15
CA PRO A 38 -9.29 6.20 5.70
C PRO A 38 -8.36 7.10 4.87
N ALA A 39 -7.20 6.58 4.46
CA ALA A 39 -6.26 7.30 3.61
C ALA A 39 -6.87 7.69 2.25
N ARG A 40 -7.61 6.79 1.61
CA ARG A 40 -8.30 7.07 0.33
C ARG A 40 -9.37 8.15 0.50
N ARG A 41 -10.15 8.10 1.57
CA ARG A 41 -11.17 9.12 1.87
C ARG A 41 -10.55 10.48 2.13
N LEU A 42 -9.43 10.54 2.85
CA LEU A 42 -8.67 11.77 3.08
C LEU A 42 -8.13 12.33 1.77
N ALA A 43 -7.45 11.51 0.96
CA ALA A 43 -6.93 11.94 -0.33
C ALA A 43 -8.06 12.47 -1.25
N LEU A 44 -9.23 11.82 -1.27
CA LEU A 44 -10.37 12.30 -2.05
C LEU A 44 -10.93 13.62 -1.51
N LYS A 45 -10.96 13.80 -0.18
CA LYS A 45 -11.38 15.04 0.47
C LYS A 45 -10.44 16.21 0.13
N GLU A 46 -9.15 15.94 0.04
CA GLU A 46 -8.11 16.93 -0.27
C GLU A 46 -7.97 17.22 -1.76
N THR A 47 -8.49 16.34 -2.63
CA THR A 47 -8.45 16.52 -4.07
C THR A 47 -9.41 17.61 -4.52
N ALA A 48 -8.91 18.59 -5.27
CA ALA A 48 -9.74 19.63 -5.86
C ALA A 48 -10.73 19.03 -6.88
N ALA A 49 -12.01 19.39 -6.77
CA ALA A 49 -13.07 18.94 -7.67
C ALA A 49 -13.09 19.72 -9.01
N VAL A 50 -11.94 19.77 -9.70
CA VAL A 50 -11.80 20.46 -11.00
C VAL A 50 -12.04 19.47 -12.12
N LEU A 51 -13.06 19.73 -12.94
CA LEU A 51 -13.30 18.94 -14.15
C LEU A 51 -12.37 19.42 -15.28
N PRO A 52 -11.65 18.51 -15.96
CA PRO A 52 -10.82 18.87 -17.09
C PRO A 52 -11.67 19.30 -18.29
N ASP A 53 -11.14 20.18 -19.15
CA ASP A 53 -11.92 20.80 -20.23
C ASP A 53 -12.43 19.78 -21.26
N TRP A 54 -11.67 18.72 -21.53
CA TRP A 54 -12.12 17.63 -22.40
C TRP A 54 -13.40 16.98 -21.86
N TYR A 55 -13.58 16.88 -20.54
CA TYR A 55 -14.74 16.25 -19.92
C TYR A 55 -15.97 17.17 -19.96
N LYS A 56 -15.76 18.49 -19.84
CA LYS A 56 -16.84 19.49 -19.99
C LYS A 56 -17.41 19.49 -21.41
N ASN A 57 -16.53 19.35 -22.39
CA ASN A 57 -16.88 19.36 -23.81
C ASN A 57 -17.31 17.99 -24.35
N ALA A 58 -17.17 16.92 -23.56
CA ALA A 58 -17.57 15.57 -23.95
C ALA A 58 -19.09 15.46 -24.12
N SER A 59 -19.52 14.60 -25.06
CA SER A 59 -20.93 14.27 -25.21
C SER A 59 -21.49 13.61 -23.93
N PRO A 60 -22.81 13.64 -23.70
CA PRO A 60 -23.40 12.96 -22.54
C PRO A 60 -23.07 11.46 -22.52
N GLU A 61 -22.96 10.83 -23.69
CA GLU A 61 -22.66 9.40 -23.84
C GLU A 61 -21.20 9.11 -23.45
N GLN A 62 -20.28 9.97 -23.88
CA GLN A 62 -18.87 9.89 -23.48
C GLN A 62 -18.72 10.09 -21.97
N ARG A 63 -19.41 11.08 -21.39
CA ARG A 63 -19.41 11.32 -19.94
C ARG A 63 -19.96 10.11 -19.18
N LYS A 64 -21.03 9.50 -19.66
CA LYS A 64 -21.61 8.28 -19.07
C LYS A 64 -20.61 7.13 -19.06
N THR A 65 -19.90 6.91 -20.17
CA THR A 65 -18.86 5.88 -20.27
C THR A 65 -17.71 6.14 -19.30
N VAL A 66 -17.18 7.37 -19.26
CA VAL A 66 -16.11 7.75 -18.32
C VAL A 66 -16.54 7.52 -16.87
N ASN A 67 -17.74 7.98 -16.49
CA ASN A 67 -18.25 7.79 -15.14
C ASN A 67 -18.40 6.31 -14.78
N ALA A 68 -18.86 5.48 -15.71
CA ALA A 68 -18.95 4.04 -15.51
C ALA A 68 -17.57 3.42 -15.27
N SER A 69 -16.57 3.78 -16.08
CA SER A 69 -15.19 3.29 -15.93
C SER A 69 -14.54 3.74 -14.62
N VAL A 70 -14.71 5.00 -14.23
CA VAL A 70 -14.18 5.53 -12.95
C VAL A 70 -14.83 4.81 -11.77
N LYS A 71 -16.15 4.60 -11.81
CA LYS A 71 -16.86 3.85 -10.77
C LYS A 71 -16.38 2.40 -10.69
N ALA A 72 -16.22 1.72 -11.83
CA ALA A 72 -15.69 0.35 -11.87
C ALA A 72 -14.26 0.27 -11.29
N SER A 73 -13.41 1.24 -11.64
CA SER A 73 -12.04 1.34 -11.10
C SER A 73 -12.04 1.54 -9.59
N ALA A 74 -12.89 2.44 -9.07
CA ALA A 74 -12.99 2.67 -7.63
C ALA A 74 -13.43 1.41 -6.87
N VAL A 75 -14.41 0.66 -7.39
CA VAL A 75 -14.85 -0.62 -6.81
C VAL A 75 -13.72 -1.65 -6.83
N ALA A 76 -13.01 -1.79 -7.95
CA ALA A 76 -11.89 -2.72 -8.07
C ALA A 76 -10.75 -2.39 -7.08
N GLN A 77 -10.45 -1.11 -6.88
CA GLN A 77 -9.45 -0.66 -5.90
C GLN A 77 -9.85 -0.99 -4.46
N VAL A 78 -11.13 -0.80 -4.10
CA VAL A 78 -11.63 -1.20 -2.76
C VAL A 78 -11.48 -2.70 -2.56
N GLN A 79 -11.84 -3.50 -3.56
CA GLN A 79 -11.71 -4.96 -3.48
C GLN A 79 -10.24 -5.38 -3.37
N LEU A 80 -9.35 -4.79 -4.17
CA LEU A 80 -7.91 -5.03 -4.09
C LEU A 80 -7.38 -4.73 -2.68
N HIS A 81 -7.70 -3.54 -2.14
CA HIS A 81 -7.23 -3.18 -0.81
C HIS A 81 -7.77 -4.14 0.26
N LYS A 82 -9.03 -4.55 0.17
CA LYS A 82 -9.61 -5.54 1.09
C LYS A 82 -8.87 -6.86 1.02
N THR A 83 -8.60 -7.36 -0.19
CA THR A 83 -7.82 -8.59 -0.40
C THR A 83 -6.40 -8.43 0.13
N MET A 84 -5.75 -7.29 -0.07
CA MET A 84 -4.38 -7.08 0.40
C MET A 84 -4.28 -6.86 1.90
N SER A 85 -5.34 -6.35 2.55
CA SER A 85 -5.36 -6.14 4.01
C SER A 85 -5.26 -7.43 4.83
N THR A 86 -5.39 -8.60 4.20
CA THR A 86 -5.18 -9.89 4.88
C THR A 86 -3.71 -10.32 4.94
N PHE A 87 -2.83 -9.69 4.15
CA PHE A 87 -1.41 -9.98 4.22
C PHE A 87 -0.81 -9.37 5.48
N GLN A 88 0.10 -10.13 6.10
CA GLN A 88 0.88 -9.61 7.22
C GLN A 88 1.79 -8.51 6.70
N ASP A 89 2.00 -7.51 7.55
CA ASP A 89 3.07 -6.55 7.35
C ASP A 89 4.41 -7.29 7.22
N VAL A 90 5.33 -6.76 6.40
CA VAL A 90 6.61 -7.43 6.08
C VAL A 90 7.38 -7.75 7.36
N ASP A 91 7.36 -6.84 8.34
CA ASP A 91 8.05 -7.06 9.61
C ASP A 91 7.33 -8.11 10.43
N ALA A 92 6.00 -8.07 10.49
CA ALA A 92 5.21 -9.07 11.20
C ALA A 92 5.42 -10.49 10.64
N PHE A 93 5.59 -10.60 9.32
CA PHE A 93 5.91 -11.85 8.64
C PHE A 93 7.35 -12.31 8.90
N ALA A 94 8.32 -11.40 8.79
CA ALA A 94 9.75 -11.74 8.81
C ALA A 94 10.32 -11.95 10.22
N LYS A 95 9.87 -11.17 11.21
CA LYS A 95 10.35 -11.21 12.60
C LYS A 95 10.37 -12.61 13.23
N PRO A 96 9.37 -13.49 13.07
CA PRO A 96 9.45 -14.85 13.61
C PRO A 96 10.32 -15.80 12.78
N LEU A 97 10.50 -15.55 11.48
CA LEU A 97 11.20 -16.46 10.56
C LEU A 97 12.72 -16.28 10.62
N LEU A 98 13.19 -15.03 10.66
CA LEU A 98 14.61 -14.67 10.64
C LEU A 98 15.43 -15.27 11.81
N PRO A 99 15.05 -15.09 13.09
CA PRO A 99 15.85 -15.60 14.21
C PRO A 99 15.77 -17.12 14.30
N LYS A 100 14.65 -17.74 13.86
CA LYS A 100 14.55 -19.18 13.74
C LYS A 100 15.56 -19.74 12.74
N ALA A 101 15.62 -19.17 11.53
CA ALA A 101 16.55 -19.60 10.50
C ALA A 101 18.03 -19.39 10.91
N LEU A 102 18.33 -18.28 11.59
CA LEU A 102 19.67 -17.97 12.09
C LEU A 102 20.13 -18.94 13.18
N LYS A 103 19.23 -19.28 14.11
CA LYS A 103 19.51 -20.28 15.14
C LYS A 103 19.72 -21.66 14.54
N GLU A 104 18.87 -22.09 13.61
CA GLU A 104 18.97 -23.42 12.98
C GLU A 104 20.23 -23.59 12.13
N GLN A 105 20.62 -22.58 11.35
CA GLN A 105 21.73 -22.70 10.39
C GLN A 105 23.08 -22.26 10.95
N PHE A 106 23.10 -21.27 11.85
CA PHE A 106 24.33 -20.66 12.34
C PHE A 106 24.49 -20.74 13.86
N GLN A 107 23.51 -21.29 14.60
CA GLN A 107 23.49 -21.32 16.07
C GLN A 107 23.61 -19.92 16.69
N VAL A 108 23.11 -18.90 15.98
CA VAL A 108 23.13 -17.50 16.40
C VAL A 108 21.74 -17.10 16.90
N GLU A 109 21.67 -16.60 18.14
CA GLU A 109 20.48 -15.95 18.69
C GLU A 109 20.69 -14.43 18.67
N ILE A 110 19.89 -13.71 17.87
CA ILE A 110 19.93 -12.26 17.78
C ILE A 110 18.53 -11.65 17.94
N ASP A 111 18.50 -10.46 18.56
CA ASP A 111 17.34 -9.58 18.56
C ASP A 111 17.27 -8.86 17.22
N VAL A 112 16.38 -9.34 16.35
CA VAL A 112 16.21 -8.85 14.97
C VAL A 112 15.74 -7.40 14.92
N ASP A 113 15.11 -6.89 15.99
CA ASP A 113 14.62 -5.51 16.06
C ASP A 113 15.75 -4.51 16.37
N LYS A 114 16.92 -4.99 16.81
CA LYS A 114 18.05 -4.16 17.24
C LYS A 114 19.36 -4.46 16.51
N THR A 115 19.36 -5.44 15.62
CA THR A 115 20.57 -5.96 14.99
C THR A 115 20.51 -5.79 13.47
N LEU A 116 21.40 -4.97 12.92
CA LEU A 116 21.56 -4.80 11.48
C LEU A 116 22.59 -5.81 10.93
N LEU A 117 22.24 -6.61 9.91
CA LEU A 117 23.26 -7.35 9.15
C LEU A 117 23.91 -6.41 8.15
N CYS A 118 25.24 -6.43 8.11
CA CYS A 118 26.02 -5.75 7.08
C CYS A 118 26.73 -6.83 6.25
N PRO A 119 26.19 -7.21 5.07
CA PRO A 119 26.81 -8.21 4.22
C PRO A 119 28.15 -7.68 3.72
N ARG A 120 29.27 -8.14 4.31
CA ARG A 120 30.59 -7.89 3.73
C ARG A 120 30.80 -8.80 2.54
N ARG A 121 30.76 -8.26 1.33
CA ARG A 121 31.42 -8.92 0.20
C ARG A 121 32.93 -8.83 0.43
N PRO A 122 33.70 -9.91 0.30
CA PRO A 122 35.15 -9.80 0.30
C PRO A 122 35.57 -8.96 -0.91
N LEU A 123 36.08 -7.77 -0.65
CA LEU A 123 36.82 -6.99 -1.64
C LEU A 123 38.17 -7.69 -1.82
N GLN A 124 38.43 -8.24 -3.00
CA GLN A 124 39.80 -8.60 -3.36
C GLN A 124 40.59 -7.29 -3.55
N VAL A 125 41.33 -6.90 -2.52
CA VAL A 125 42.26 -5.77 -2.59
C VAL A 125 43.54 -6.27 -3.26
N SER A 126 43.57 -6.19 -4.59
CA SER A 126 44.84 -6.20 -5.33
C SER A 126 45.38 -4.77 -5.36
N THR A 127 46.70 -4.62 -5.24
CA THR A 127 47.44 -3.35 -5.11
C THR A 127 47.22 -2.42 -6.31
N ILE A 128 46.06 -1.77 -6.40
CA ILE A 128 45.76 -0.67 -7.32
C ILE A 128 44.81 0.27 -6.60
N GLU A 129 45.05 1.57 -6.73
CA GLU A 129 44.30 2.67 -6.12
C GLU A 129 42.78 2.46 -6.23
N ILE A 130 42.10 2.33 -5.09
CA ILE A 130 40.64 2.18 -5.04
C ILE A 130 40.03 3.53 -4.68
N THR A 131 39.32 4.15 -5.63
CA THR A 131 38.31 5.16 -5.31
C THR A 131 37.19 4.46 -4.54
N VAL A 132 37.02 4.84 -3.27
CA VAL A 132 35.99 4.27 -2.38
C VAL A 132 34.64 4.80 -2.82
N ASP A 133 33.92 4.02 -3.62
CA ASP A 133 32.52 4.29 -3.91
C ASP A 133 31.63 3.40 -3.02
N GLY A 134 31.22 3.98 -1.88
CA GLY A 134 30.03 3.61 -1.11
C GLY A 134 29.98 2.23 -0.42
N ILE A 135 30.19 2.22 0.90
CA ILE A 135 29.67 1.16 1.77
C ILE A 135 28.15 1.35 1.88
N GLY A 136 27.37 0.51 1.19
CA GLY A 136 25.91 0.50 1.35
C GLY A 136 25.53 -0.25 2.63
N ALA A 137 25.03 0.47 3.64
CA ALA A 137 24.29 -0.14 4.75
C ALA A 137 22.87 -0.46 4.26
N VAL A 138 22.40 -1.68 4.50
CA VAL A 138 21.06 -2.14 4.13
C VAL A 138 20.39 -2.68 5.39
N PHE A 139 19.15 -2.27 5.65
CA PHE A 139 18.37 -2.80 6.76
C PHE A 139 18.00 -4.26 6.50
N LEU A 140 17.77 -5.04 7.57
CA LEU A 140 17.49 -6.46 7.44
C LEU A 140 16.20 -6.77 6.68
N GLU A 141 15.23 -5.86 6.76
CA GLU A 141 13.98 -5.84 6.00
C GLU A 141 14.20 -5.81 4.47
N ASP A 142 15.32 -5.23 4.00
CA ASP A 142 15.59 -4.98 2.58
C ASP A 142 16.43 -6.08 1.89
N VAL A 143 16.87 -7.09 2.63
CA VAL A 143 17.79 -8.13 2.11
C VAL A 143 17.12 -9.00 1.04
N GLU A 144 15.79 -9.17 1.08
CA GLU A 144 15.03 -9.89 0.04
C GLU A 144 14.98 -9.11 -1.29
N ALA A 145 14.94 -7.77 -1.24
CA ALA A 145 14.90 -6.92 -2.42
C ALA A 145 16.24 -6.92 -3.19
N VAL A 146 17.37 -7.13 -2.50
CA VAL A 146 18.71 -7.24 -3.11
C VAL A 146 18.81 -8.50 -3.97
N LYS A 147 18.18 -9.61 -3.55
CA LYS A 147 18.16 -10.87 -4.30
C LYS A 147 17.38 -10.75 -5.62
N PHE A 148 16.30 -9.97 -5.64
CA PHE A 148 15.52 -9.69 -6.85
C PHE A 148 16.24 -8.77 -7.86
N ARG A 149 17.15 -7.90 -7.40
CA ARG A 149 17.94 -7.04 -8.30
C ARG A 149 19.05 -7.81 -9.02
N GLN A 150 19.64 -8.83 -8.38
CA GLN A 150 20.66 -9.68 -9.02
C GLN A 150 20.10 -10.66 -10.06
N LEU A 151 18.86 -11.13 -9.90
CA LEU A 151 18.25 -12.09 -10.84
C LEU A 151 17.78 -11.47 -12.17
N ARG A 152 17.62 -10.14 -12.26
CA ARG A 152 17.17 -9.47 -13.49
C ARG A 152 18.28 -9.25 -14.53
N HIS A 153 19.55 -9.42 -14.14
CA HIS A 153 20.69 -9.33 -15.04
C HIS A 153 21.12 -10.69 -15.62
N GLY A 154 20.39 -11.77 -15.33
CA GLY A 154 20.67 -13.13 -15.79
C GLY A 154 19.72 -13.67 -16.87
N TRP A 155 18.80 -12.85 -17.39
CA TRP A 155 17.98 -13.19 -18.55
C TRP A 155 18.14 -12.08 -19.59
N SER A 156 19.16 -12.24 -20.44
CA SER A 156 19.20 -11.74 -21.80
C SER A 156 19.41 -12.93 -22.73
#